data_AF-A0A7V9JYM0-F1
#
_entry.id   AF-A0A7V9JYM0-F1
#
_cell.length_a   1.000
_cell.length_b   1.000
_cell.length_c   1.000
_cell.angle_alpha   90.00
_cell.angle_beta   90.00
_cell.angle_gamma   90.00
#
_symmetry.space_group_name_H-M   'P 1'
#
loop_
_entity.id
_entity.type
_entity.pdbx_description
1 polymer ?
#
loop_
_entity_poly.entity_id
_entity_poly.type
_entity_poly.pdbx_seq_one_letter_code
_entity_poly.pdbx_strand_id
1 'polypeptide(L)'
;MTATDVTVPAGASPRLTRGGVDHVAGLDGLRAVAVGAVLLFHHGAGWASGGFLGVSLFLVLSGFLIGALLGREVDRTGAVDLWAFAARRARRLVPAAVVTTVAVVVAGRLLGPDGPVADRADVLATLGFVENWHLLLADRSYGDLFAAPSPLLHAWSLGVEAQFYVLVAPLIALVLVRRRADALLYALLGASVAGHLALGWAGADDAVYYSLPTRLPELLVGVLLARRLAPPALGGRRLAAVARHRVGVAGVVGLVALGAAVVLVVLAARRLPAGRRGRHRGRGRARRPPRARPSPPPAPAAQRRPRRTWAWR
;
A
#
# COMPACT_ATOMS: atom_id res chain seq x y z
N MET A 1 2.94 -74.27 27.64
CA MET A 1 3.27 -73.20 26.68
C MET A 1 2.07 -72.26 26.59
N THR A 2 1.85 -71.47 27.64
CA THR A 2 2.18 -70.02 27.75
C THR A 2 1.36 -69.16 26.78
N ALA A 3 0.21 -68.71 27.28
CA ALA A 3 -0.55 -67.59 26.75
C ALA A 3 0.25 -66.29 26.97
N THR A 4 0.56 -65.56 25.89
CA THR A 4 1.06 -64.19 25.96
C THR A 4 -0.12 -63.24 25.89
N ASP A 5 -0.47 -62.73 27.06
CA ASP A 5 -1.41 -61.63 27.28
C ASP A 5 -0.72 -60.33 26.85
N VAL A 6 -1.22 -59.69 25.78
CA VAL A 6 -0.72 -58.38 25.34
C VAL A 6 -1.58 -57.32 26.03
N THR A 7 -1.14 -56.87 27.20
CA THR A 7 -1.68 -55.70 27.88
C THR A 7 -1.41 -54.44 27.05
N VAL A 8 -2.44 -53.90 26.41
CA VAL A 8 -2.42 -52.56 25.81
C VAL A 8 -2.53 -51.54 26.96
N PRO A 9 -1.55 -50.63 27.15
CA PRO A 9 -1.66 -49.63 28.21
C PRO A 9 -2.80 -48.66 27.88
N ALA A 10 -3.81 -48.64 28.74
CA ALA A 10 -4.80 -47.58 28.79
C ALA A 10 -4.16 -46.30 29.33
N GLY A 11 -4.31 -45.19 28.61
CA GLY A 11 -4.07 -43.86 29.16
C GLY A 11 -2.86 -43.11 28.59
N ALA A 12 -2.91 -42.78 27.31
CA ALA A 12 -2.30 -41.55 26.82
C ALA A 12 -3.32 -40.85 25.91
N SER A 13 -4.29 -40.17 26.52
CA SER A 13 -5.10 -39.17 25.82
C SER A 13 -4.12 -38.21 25.15
N PRO A 14 -4.19 -37.99 23.82
CA PRO A 14 -3.35 -37.00 23.19
C PRO A 14 -3.70 -35.67 23.86
N ARG A 15 -2.74 -35.07 24.58
CA ARG A 15 -2.85 -33.67 24.96
C ARG A 15 -2.92 -32.92 23.64
N LEU A 16 -4.13 -32.54 23.24
CA LEU A 16 -4.36 -31.57 22.18
C LEU A 16 -3.74 -30.27 22.70
N THR A 17 -2.45 -30.09 22.39
CA THR A 17 -1.80 -28.80 22.52
C THR A 17 -2.70 -27.80 21.79
N ARG A 18 -3.28 -26.85 22.52
CA ARG A 18 -3.92 -25.67 21.97
C ARG A 18 -2.85 -24.83 21.25
N GLY A 19 -2.39 -25.31 20.11
CA GLY A 19 -1.50 -24.61 19.20
C GLY A 19 -2.37 -23.82 18.23
N GLY A 20 -2.55 -22.53 18.53
CA GLY A 20 -3.18 -21.61 17.60
C GLY A 20 -2.36 -21.49 16.32
N VAL A 21 -3.05 -21.55 15.18
CA VAL A 21 -2.65 -21.10 13.85
C VAL A 21 -1.18 -21.34 13.48
N ASP A 22 -0.94 -22.38 12.67
CA ASP A 22 0.35 -22.65 12.03
C ASP A 22 1.00 -21.36 11.50
N HIS A 23 2.00 -20.87 12.23
CA HIS A 23 2.83 -19.73 11.85
C HIS A 23 3.73 -20.17 10.70
N VAL A 24 3.48 -19.64 9.50
CA VAL A 24 4.28 -19.99 8.31
C VAL A 24 5.50 -19.08 8.26
N ALA A 25 6.57 -19.48 8.94
CA ALA A 25 7.82 -18.72 9.06
C ALA A 25 8.37 -18.26 7.68
N GLY A 26 8.17 -19.04 6.62
CA GLY A 26 8.59 -18.68 5.26
C GLY A 26 7.90 -17.41 4.71
N LEU A 27 6.64 -17.16 5.07
CA LEU A 27 5.95 -15.92 4.65
C LEU A 27 6.52 -14.70 5.36
N ASP A 28 6.87 -14.83 6.65
CA ASP A 28 7.50 -13.74 7.39
C ASP A 28 8.92 -13.47 6.90
N GLY A 29 9.67 -14.52 6.52
CA GLY A 29 10.96 -14.39 5.83
C GLY A 29 10.85 -13.63 4.51
N LEU A 30 9.86 -13.96 3.67
CA LEU A 30 9.62 -13.24 2.40
C LEU A 30 9.22 -11.78 2.63
N ARG A 31 8.42 -11.49 3.66
CA ARG A 31 8.10 -10.10 4.05
C ARG A 31 9.35 -9.34 4.53
N ALA A 32 10.22 -10.00 5.30
CA ALA A 32 11.47 -9.40 5.75
C ALA A 32 12.40 -9.08 4.57
N VAL A 33 12.53 -9.99 3.60
CA VAL A 33 13.28 -9.75 2.36
C VAL A 33 12.67 -8.58 1.57
N ALA A 34 11.35 -8.53 1.45
CA ALA A 34 10.65 -7.44 0.75
C ALA A 34 10.94 -6.07 1.39
N VAL A 35 10.86 -5.97 2.72
CA VAL A 35 11.20 -4.74 3.46
C VAL A 35 12.68 -4.41 3.34
N GLY A 36 13.57 -5.39 3.48
CA GLY A 36 15.01 -5.21 3.33
C GLY A 36 15.39 -4.66 1.96
N ALA A 37 14.76 -5.16 0.89
CA ALA A 37 14.97 -4.66 -0.46
C ALA A 37 14.57 -3.17 -0.60
N VAL A 38 13.45 -2.76 0.03
CA VAL A 38 13.01 -1.36 0.03
C VAL A 38 14.00 -0.48 0.79
N LEU A 39 14.48 -0.92 1.96
CA LEU A 39 15.46 -0.17 2.75
C LEU A 39 16.78 0.01 1.99
N LEU A 40 17.29 -1.04 1.35
CA LEU A 40 18.53 -0.99 0.56
C LEU A 40 18.39 -0.08 -0.67
N PHE A 41 17.22 -0.09 -1.31
CA PHE A 41 16.90 0.82 -2.40
C PHE A 41 16.94 2.28 -1.94
N HIS A 42 16.32 2.60 -0.79
CA HIS A 42 16.35 3.96 -0.23
C HIS A 42 17.73 4.37 0.30
N HIS A 43 18.56 3.42 0.71
CA HIS A 43 19.96 3.67 1.07
C HIS A 43 20.85 3.95 -0.17
N GLY A 44 20.31 3.84 -1.39
CA GLY A 44 21.07 4.11 -2.61
C GLY A 44 22.07 3.00 -2.97
N ALA A 45 21.87 1.78 -2.49
CA ALA A 45 22.68 0.64 -2.90
C ALA A 45 22.47 0.37 -4.41
N GLY A 46 23.47 0.65 -5.25
CA GLY A 46 23.34 0.59 -6.72
C GLY A 46 22.92 -0.77 -7.28
N TRP A 47 23.25 -1.86 -6.57
CA TRP A 47 22.82 -3.23 -6.92
C TRP A 47 21.36 -3.53 -6.56
N ALA A 48 20.72 -2.70 -5.74
CA ALA A 48 19.35 -2.84 -5.26
C ALA A 48 18.36 -1.90 -5.99
N SER A 49 18.65 -1.52 -7.24
CA SER A 49 17.79 -0.63 -8.05
C SER A 49 16.36 -1.14 -8.24
N GLY A 50 16.14 -2.45 -8.14
CA GLY A 50 14.82 -3.09 -8.15
C GLY A 50 14.10 -3.16 -6.80
N GLY A 51 14.69 -2.66 -5.72
CA GLY A 51 14.17 -2.83 -4.36
C GLY A 51 12.82 -2.15 -4.09
N PHE A 52 12.42 -1.17 -4.93
CA PHE A 52 11.07 -0.60 -4.90
C PHE A 52 9.97 -1.64 -5.15
N LEU A 53 10.27 -2.74 -5.86
CA LEU A 53 9.34 -3.87 -6.06
C LEU A 53 9.01 -4.60 -4.75
N GLY A 54 9.83 -4.40 -3.71
CA GLY A 54 9.58 -4.94 -2.38
C GLY A 54 8.23 -4.49 -1.81
N VAL A 55 7.77 -3.27 -2.11
CA VAL A 55 6.44 -2.81 -1.68
C VAL A 55 5.34 -3.63 -2.36
N SER A 56 5.44 -3.86 -3.67
CA SER A 56 4.47 -4.67 -4.41
C SER A 56 4.44 -6.11 -3.91
N LEU A 57 5.62 -6.70 -3.65
CA LEU A 57 5.70 -8.03 -3.03
C LEU A 57 5.06 -8.07 -1.64
N PHE A 58 5.33 -7.07 -0.81
CA PHE A 58 4.74 -6.96 0.52
C PHE A 58 3.19 -6.90 0.46
N LEU A 59 2.64 -6.10 -0.45
CA LEU A 59 1.19 -6.01 -0.67
C LEU A 59 0.60 -7.33 -1.17
N VAL A 60 1.27 -8.04 -2.10
CA VAL A 60 0.84 -9.39 -2.54
C VAL A 60 0.82 -10.36 -1.37
N LEU A 61 1.86 -10.38 -0.53
CA LEU A 61 1.93 -11.26 0.64
C LEU A 61 0.87 -10.91 1.69
N SER A 62 0.60 -9.62 1.91
CA SER A 62 -0.49 -9.17 2.78
C SER A 62 -1.86 -9.61 2.24
N GLY A 63 -2.11 -9.46 0.94
CA GLY A 63 -3.32 -9.95 0.29
C GLY A 63 -3.50 -11.46 0.40
N PHE A 64 -2.41 -12.23 0.23
CA PHE A 64 -2.41 -13.67 0.41
C PHE A 64 -2.78 -14.06 1.84
N LEU A 65 -2.13 -13.45 2.85
CA LEU A 65 -2.41 -13.76 4.24
C LEU A 65 -3.86 -13.44 4.63
N ILE A 66 -4.38 -12.30 4.15
CA ILE A 66 -5.78 -11.90 4.35
C ILE A 66 -6.73 -12.93 3.73
N GLY A 67 -6.53 -13.26 2.45
CA GLY A 67 -7.35 -14.24 1.75
C GLY A 67 -7.33 -15.61 2.43
N ALA A 68 -6.16 -16.07 2.89
CA ALA A 68 -6.00 -17.35 3.57
C ALA A 68 -6.64 -17.38 4.96
N LEU A 69 -6.59 -16.28 5.72
CA LEU A 69 -7.24 -16.17 7.02
C LEU A 69 -8.76 -16.15 6.88
N LEU A 70 -9.28 -15.32 5.97
CA LEU A 70 -10.72 -15.24 5.70
C LEU A 70 -11.25 -16.58 5.18
N GLY A 71 -10.54 -17.22 4.26
CA GLY A 71 -10.94 -18.53 3.71
C GLY A 71 -11.02 -19.62 4.78
N ARG A 72 -10.03 -19.67 5.69
CA ARG A 72 -10.05 -20.60 6.83
C ARG A 72 -11.19 -20.33 7.80
N GLU A 73 -11.52 -19.07 8.04
CA GLU A 73 -12.65 -18.71 8.91
C GLU A 73 -13.99 -19.14 8.31
N VAL A 74 -14.17 -18.94 6.99
CA VAL A 74 -15.33 -19.44 6.24
C VAL A 74 -15.38 -20.96 6.25
N ASP A 75 -14.27 -21.65 6.01
CA ASP A 75 -14.22 -23.11 6.03
C ASP A 75 -14.60 -23.67 7.41
N ARG A 76 -14.26 -22.96 8.50
CA ARG A 76 -14.53 -23.39 9.88
C ARG A 76 -15.94 -23.03 10.36
N THR A 77 -16.48 -21.88 9.94
CA THR A 77 -17.69 -21.30 10.56
C THR A 77 -18.82 -21.02 9.57
N GLY A 78 -18.57 -21.13 8.26
CA GLY A 78 -19.51 -20.76 7.21
C GLY A 78 -19.67 -19.25 6.99
N ALA A 79 -19.10 -18.42 7.86
CA ALA A 79 -19.19 -16.96 7.83
C ALA A 79 -17.83 -16.31 8.13
N VAL A 80 -17.79 -14.98 8.11
CA VAL A 80 -16.64 -14.19 8.55
C VAL A 80 -17.12 -13.17 9.58
N ASP A 81 -16.52 -13.16 10.76
CA ASP A 81 -16.65 -12.04 11.69
C ASP A 81 -15.64 -10.95 11.31
N LEU A 82 -16.10 -10.00 10.50
CA LEU A 82 -15.28 -8.90 9.99
C LEU A 82 -14.77 -8.00 11.13
N TRP A 83 -15.54 -7.85 12.20
CA TRP A 83 -15.13 -7.04 13.35
C TRP A 83 -14.02 -7.71 14.13
N ALA A 84 -14.19 -9.00 14.47
CA ALA A 84 -13.14 -9.75 15.15
C ALA A 84 -11.88 -9.88 14.27
N PHE A 85 -12.05 -10.02 12.95
CA PHE A 85 -10.95 -10.02 11.99
C PHE A 85 -10.18 -8.69 12.00
N ALA A 86 -10.87 -7.56 11.86
CA ALA A 86 -10.28 -6.23 11.92
C ALA A 86 -9.62 -5.96 13.28
N ALA A 87 -10.28 -6.33 14.39
CA ALA A 87 -9.76 -6.13 15.75
C ALA A 87 -8.49 -6.93 16.04
N ARG A 88 -8.36 -8.17 15.51
CA ARG A 88 -7.11 -8.95 15.61
C ARG A 88 -5.97 -8.24 14.87
N ARG A 89 -6.25 -7.66 13.69
CA ARG A 89 -5.25 -6.93 12.92
C ARG A 89 -4.88 -5.60 13.57
N ALA A 90 -5.86 -4.85 14.05
CA ALA A 90 -5.64 -3.58 14.74
C ALA A 90 -4.75 -3.76 15.98
N ARG A 91 -4.99 -4.79 16.80
CA ARG A 91 -4.14 -5.13 17.95
C ARG A 91 -2.69 -5.46 17.59
N ARG A 92 -2.41 -5.82 16.33
CA ARG A 92 -1.05 -6.07 15.83
C ARG A 92 -0.42 -4.84 15.20
N LEU A 93 -1.18 -4.03 14.46
CA LEU A 93 -0.64 -2.89 13.68
C LEU A 93 -0.63 -1.57 14.46
N VAL A 94 -1.69 -1.28 15.21
CA VAL A 94 -1.87 0.02 15.87
C VAL A 94 -0.78 0.27 16.92
N PRO A 95 -0.41 -0.68 17.81
CA PRO A 95 0.65 -0.42 18.79
C PRO A 95 1.98 -0.08 18.14
N ALA A 96 2.36 -0.81 17.09
CA ALA A 96 3.60 -0.56 16.35
C ALA A 96 3.59 0.81 15.66
N ALA A 97 2.46 1.18 15.02
CA ALA A 97 2.30 2.49 14.40
C ALA A 97 2.41 3.62 15.44
N VAL A 98 1.67 3.52 16.55
CA VAL A 98 1.69 4.52 17.63
C VAL A 98 3.10 4.67 18.22
N VAL A 99 3.76 3.57 18.57
CA VAL A 99 5.10 3.60 19.15
C VAL A 99 6.10 4.23 18.17
N THR A 100 6.05 3.85 16.90
CA THR A 100 6.94 4.42 15.86
C THR A 100 6.69 5.91 15.69
N THR A 101 5.43 6.34 15.62
CA THR A 101 5.08 7.76 15.49
C THR A 101 5.53 8.57 16.70
N VAL A 102 5.31 8.06 17.92
CA VAL A 102 5.79 8.71 19.15
C VAL A 102 7.32 8.79 19.17
N ALA A 103 8.01 7.72 18.79
CA ALA A 103 9.46 7.68 18.73
C ALA A 103 10.02 8.72 17.75
N VAL A 104 9.43 8.86 16.55
CA VAL A 104 9.81 9.88 15.57
C VAL A 104 9.62 11.29 16.12
N VAL A 105 8.46 11.56 16.74
CA VAL A 105 8.17 12.88 17.34
C VAL A 105 9.13 13.20 18.47
N VAL A 106 9.39 12.25 19.38
CA VAL A 106 10.32 12.43 20.50
C VAL A 106 11.75 12.61 20.00
N ALA A 107 12.20 11.80 19.04
CA ALA A 107 13.53 11.92 18.44
C ALA A 107 13.73 13.28 17.79
N GLY A 108 12.75 13.78 17.03
CA GLY A 108 12.80 15.12 16.43
C GLY A 108 12.93 16.23 17.49
N ARG A 109 12.29 16.07 18.66
CA ARG A 109 12.39 17.03 19.76
C ARG A 109 13.73 16.97 20.49
N LEU A 110 14.28 15.77 20.69
CA LEU A 110 15.54 15.57 21.41
C LEU A 110 16.77 15.93 20.57
N LEU A 111 16.73 15.66 19.27
CA LEU A 111 17.85 15.89 18.34
C LEU A 111 17.84 17.30 17.73
N GLY A 112 16.76 18.08 17.94
CA GLY A 112 16.70 19.48 17.52
C GLY A 112 16.70 19.64 15.99
N PRO A 113 17.39 20.67 15.44
CA PRO A 113 17.40 20.97 14.01
C PRO A 113 17.91 19.82 13.12
N ASP A 114 18.75 18.94 13.65
CA ASP A 114 19.32 17.79 12.94
C ASP A 114 18.45 16.52 13.08
N GLY A 115 17.35 16.62 13.83
CA GLY A 115 16.44 15.51 14.08
C GLY A 115 15.45 15.24 12.95
N PRO A 116 14.79 14.08 12.97
CA PRO A 116 13.69 13.81 12.06
C PRO A 116 12.55 14.81 12.24
N VAL A 117 12.07 15.40 11.14
CA VAL A 117 10.95 16.34 11.15
C VAL A 117 9.71 15.64 10.64
N ALA A 118 8.68 15.54 11.48
CA ALA A 118 7.36 15.09 11.06
C ALA A 118 6.33 16.16 11.43
N ASP A 119 5.59 16.65 10.43
CA ASP A 119 4.58 17.67 10.67
C ASP A 119 3.36 17.04 11.35
N ARG A 120 2.55 17.88 11.99
CA ARG A 120 1.30 17.44 12.64
C ARG A 120 0.37 16.70 11.66
N ALA A 121 0.38 17.10 10.39
CA ALA A 121 -0.44 16.44 9.36
C ALA A 121 0.02 15.00 9.10
N ASP A 122 1.33 14.76 8.94
CA ASP A 122 1.89 13.41 8.76
C ASP A 122 1.60 12.52 9.98
N VAL A 123 1.73 13.07 11.19
CA VAL A 123 1.43 12.34 12.44
C VAL A 123 -0.05 11.89 12.46
N LEU A 124 -0.97 12.81 12.19
CA LEU A 124 -2.40 12.51 12.22
C LEU A 124 -2.80 11.55 11.07
N ALA A 125 -2.23 11.74 9.89
CA ALA A 125 -2.52 10.90 8.73
C ALA A 125 -1.95 9.47 8.90
N THR A 126 -0.77 9.33 9.50
CA THR A 126 -0.19 8.03 9.86
C THR A 126 -1.03 7.31 10.91
N LEU A 127 -1.41 7.99 12.01
CA LEU A 127 -2.25 7.39 13.06
C LEU A 127 -3.67 7.07 12.55
N GLY A 128 -4.17 7.85 11.60
CA GLY A 128 -5.44 7.63 10.93
C GLY A 128 -5.39 6.58 9.82
N PHE A 129 -4.22 6.01 9.49
CA PHE A 129 -4.02 5.10 8.35
C PHE A 129 -4.49 5.67 7.00
N VAL A 130 -4.29 6.98 6.82
CA VAL A 130 -4.66 7.74 5.61
C VAL A 130 -3.49 8.53 5.02
N GLU A 131 -2.26 8.21 5.44
CA GLU A 131 -1.02 8.82 4.94
C GLU A 131 -0.96 8.87 3.40
N ASN A 132 -1.37 7.79 2.73
CA ASN A 132 -1.38 7.74 1.27
C ASN A 132 -2.29 8.80 0.61
N TRP A 133 -3.43 9.13 1.23
CA TRP A 133 -4.29 10.21 0.75
C TRP A 133 -3.76 11.58 1.15
N HIS A 134 -3.16 11.69 2.33
CA HIS A 134 -2.50 12.92 2.75
C HIS A 134 -1.43 13.34 1.73
N LEU A 135 -0.57 12.41 1.29
CA LEU A 135 0.47 12.68 0.31
C LEU A 135 -0.09 13.04 -1.06
N LEU A 136 -1.10 12.31 -1.51
CA LEU A 136 -1.74 12.60 -2.79
C LEU A 136 -2.43 13.97 -2.80
N LEU A 137 -3.08 14.37 -1.70
CA LEU A 137 -3.78 15.65 -1.60
C LEU A 137 -2.85 16.82 -1.30
N ALA A 138 -1.67 16.56 -0.75
CA ALA A 138 -0.63 17.56 -0.49
C ALA A 138 0.31 17.78 -1.70
N ASP A 139 0.03 17.15 -2.86
CA ASP A 139 0.88 17.15 -4.06
C ASP A 139 2.35 16.78 -3.76
N ARG A 140 2.57 15.87 -2.79
CA ARG A 140 3.92 15.38 -2.45
C ARG A 140 4.25 14.19 -3.33
N SER A 141 5.33 14.31 -4.10
CA SER A 141 5.73 13.27 -5.04
C SER A 141 6.41 12.11 -4.31
N TYR A 142 6.36 10.90 -4.89
CA TYR A 142 7.23 9.81 -4.41
C TYR A 142 8.72 10.16 -4.46
N GLY A 143 9.13 10.98 -5.44
CA GLY A 143 10.49 11.48 -5.56
C GLY A 143 10.93 12.36 -4.38
N ASP A 144 9.98 13.00 -3.69
CA ASP A 144 10.26 13.83 -2.52
C ASP A 144 10.79 13.00 -1.34
N LEU A 145 10.59 11.67 -1.36
CA LEU A 145 11.17 10.73 -0.39
C LEU A 145 12.71 10.71 -0.39
N PHE A 146 13.35 11.27 -1.40
CA PHE A 146 14.80 11.32 -1.53
C PHE A 146 15.40 12.70 -1.18
N ALA A 147 14.57 13.72 -0.90
CA ALA A 147 14.97 15.11 -0.81
C ALA A 147 14.94 15.72 0.62
N ALA A 148 14.80 14.87 1.66
CA ALA A 148 14.57 15.19 3.09
C ALA A 148 13.09 15.14 3.52
N PRO A 149 12.50 13.94 3.63
CA PRO A 149 11.09 13.75 3.92
C PRO A 149 10.85 13.47 5.39
N SER A 150 9.60 13.67 5.82
CA SER A 150 9.14 13.16 7.09
C SER A 150 9.36 11.64 7.17
N PRO A 151 9.93 11.09 8.26
CA PRO A 151 10.12 9.64 8.38
C PRO A 151 8.81 8.85 8.39
N LEU A 152 7.68 9.53 8.63
CA LEU A 152 6.36 8.93 8.63
C LEU A 152 5.81 8.67 7.23
N LEU A 153 6.40 9.25 6.18
CA LEU A 153 5.89 9.09 4.82
C LEU A 153 5.81 7.62 4.38
N HIS A 154 6.70 6.75 4.88
CA HIS A 154 6.66 5.31 4.59
C HIS A 154 5.37 4.60 5.04
N ALA A 155 4.58 5.23 5.93
CA ALA A 155 3.30 4.71 6.40
C ALA A 155 2.19 4.71 5.35
N TRP A 156 2.41 5.31 4.17
CA TRP A 156 1.43 5.30 3.07
C TRP A 156 0.97 3.87 2.71
N SER A 157 1.91 2.91 2.63
CA SER A 157 1.62 1.53 2.26
C SER A 157 0.82 0.80 3.34
N LEU A 158 1.06 1.15 4.61
CA LEU A 158 0.28 0.69 5.76
C LEU A 158 -1.16 1.22 5.71
N GLY A 159 -1.34 2.48 5.31
CA GLY A 159 -2.65 3.09 5.07
C GLY A 159 -3.43 2.36 3.97
N VAL A 160 -2.79 2.08 2.84
CA VAL A 160 -3.38 1.27 1.75
C VAL A 160 -3.82 -0.10 2.26
N GLU A 161 -2.97 -0.81 3.02
CA GLU A 161 -3.31 -2.11 3.58
C GLU A 161 -4.51 -2.02 4.56
N ALA A 162 -4.53 -1.02 5.45
CA ALA A 162 -5.63 -0.82 6.39
C ALA A 162 -6.96 -0.52 5.67
N GLN A 163 -6.94 0.31 4.63
CA GLN A 163 -8.12 0.59 3.81
C GLN A 163 -8.61 -0.65 3.08
N PHE A 164 -7.71 -1.50 2.58
CA PHE A 164 -8.08 -2.79 2.01
C PHE A 164 -8.79 -3.70 3.02
N TYR A 165 -8.32 -3.74 4.28
CA TYR A 165 -8.98 -4.47 5.36
C TYR A 165 -10.41 -4.00 5.60
N VAL A 166 -10.65 -2.69 5.60
CA VAL A 166 -11.97 -2.12 5.92
C VAL A 166 -12.92 -2.17 4.73
N LEU A 167 -12.42 -1.85 3.53
CA LEU A 167 -13.26 -1.62 2.35
C LEU A 167 -13.41 -2.87 1.46
N VAL A 168 -12.38 -3.71 1.37
CA VAL A 168 -12.33 -4.80 0.39
C VAL A 168 -12.47 -6.17 1.05
N ALA A 169 -12.01 -6.35 2.29
CA ALA A 169 -12.20 -7.62 3.02
C ALA A 169 -13.68 -8.06 3.13
N PRO A 170 -14.68 -7.16 3.32
CA PRO A 170 -16.09 -7.56 3.30
C PRO A 170 -16.53 -8.15 1.95
N LEU A 171 -16.06 -7.57 0.84
CA LEU A 171 -16.31 -8.09 -0.50
C LEU A 171 -15.63 -9.44 -0.72
N ILE A 172 -14.41 -9.60 -0.21
CA ILE A 172 -13.67 -10.87 -0.28
C ILE A 172 -14.39 -11.94 0.56
N ALA A 173 -14.87 -11.61 1.75
CA ALA A 173 -15.67 -12.51 2.59
C ALA A 173 -16.93 -12.98 1.86
N LEU A 174 -17.65 -12.07 1.20
CA LEU A 174 -18.79 -12.40 0.35
C LEU A 174 -18.43 -13.43 -0.74
N VAL A 175 -17.29 -13.24 -1.39
CA VAL A 175 -16.80 -14.13 -2.45
C VAL A 175 -16.36 -15.50 -1.93
N LEU A 176 -15.80 -15.54 -0.71
CA LEU A 176 -15.42 -16.78 -0.02
C LEU A 176 -16.65 -17.59 0.38
N VAL A 177 -17.67 -16.94 0.96
CA VAL A 177 -18.92 -17.60 1.37
C VAL A 177 -19.69 -18.12 0.16
N ARG A 178 -19.82 -17.32 -0.91
CA ARG A 178 -20.65 -17.71 -2.06
C ARG A 178 -19.98 -18.62 -3.10
N ARG A 179 -18.69 -18.96 -2.95
CA ARG A 179 -17.86 -19.88 -3.77
C ARG A 179 -17.83 -19.65 -5.30
N ARG A 180 -18.76 -18.90 -5.89
CA ARG A 180 -18.93 -18.63 -7.33
C ARG A 180 -18.73 -17.16 -7.70
N ALA A 181 -18.44 -16.28 -6.73
CA ALA A 181 -18.23 -14.86 -6.99
C ALA A 181 -16.77 -14.50 -7.31
N ASP A 182 -15.95 -15.46 -7.77
CA ASP A 182 -14.58 -15.21 -8.27
C ASP A 182 -14.58 -14.14 -9.38
N ALA A 183 -15.65 -14.09 -10.19
CA ALA A 183 -15.86 -13.05 -11.20
C ALA A 183 -15.78 -11.63 -10.64
N LEU A 184 -16.23 -11.40 -9.40
CA LEU A 184 -16.12 -10.09 -8.74
C LEU A 184 -14.66 -9.74 -8.44
N LEU A 185 -13.85 -10.68 -7.97
CA LEU A 185 -12.43 -10.45 -7.71
C LEU A 185 -11.67 -10.17 -9.01
N TYR A 186 -11.97 -10.91 -10.08
CA TYR A 186 -11.39 -10.66 -11.39
C TYR A 186 -11.86 -9.33 -12.00
N ALA A 187 -13.13 -8.95 -11.81
CA ALA A 187 -13.64 -7.66 -12.26
C ALA A 187 -12.99 -6.50 -11.49
N LEU A 188 -12.83 -6.60 -10.18
CA LEU A 188 -12.12 -5.61 -9.36
C LEU A 188 -10.65 -5.50 -9.77
N LEU A 189 -9.99 -6.63 -10.02
CA LEU A 189 -8.62 -6.67 -10.51
C LEU A 189 -8.51 -5.98 -11.87
N GLY A 190 -9.39 -6.34 -12.83
CA GLY A 190 -9.42 -5.74 -14.15
C GLY A 190 -9.70 -4.23 -14.13
N ALA A 191 -10.69 -3.81 -13.33
CA ALA A 191 -11.04 -2.40 -13.16
C ALA A 191 -9.87 -1.59 -12.54
N SER A 192 -9.21 -2.18 -11.54
CA SER A 192 -8.06 -1.59 -10.88
C SER A 192 -6.84 -1.47 -11.81
N VAL A 193 -6.53 -2.51 -12.60
CA VAL A 193 -5.47 -2.45 -13.61
C VAL A 193 -5.81 -1.42 -14.69
N ALA A 194 -7.06 -1.36 -15.17
CA ALA A 194 -7.49 -0.35 -16.12
C ALA A 194 -7.34 1.07 -15.55
N GLY A 195 -7.71 1.29 -14.29
CA GLY A 195 -7.53 2.57 -13.59
C GLY A 195 -6.06 2.96 -13.45
N HIS A 196 -5.18 2.01 -13.10
CA HIS A 196 -3.74 2.21 -13.06
C HIS A 196 -3.20 2.69 -14.41
N LEU A 197 -3.57 2.01 -15.50
CA LEU A 197 -3.14 2.36 -16.85
C LEU A 197 -3.69 3.73 -17.30
N ALA A 198 -4.95 4.03 -16.99
CA ALA A 198 -5.58 5.29 -17.33
C ALA A 198 -4.91 6.48 -16.61
N LEU A 199 -4.62 6.34 -15.32
CA LEU A 199 -3.93 7.36 -14.53
C LEU A 199 -2.48 7.54 -14.97
N GLY A 200 -1.77 6.44 -15.27
CA GLY A 200 -0.42 6.50 -15.82
C GLY A 200 -0.38 7.19 -17.18
N TRP A 201 -1.38 6.92 -18.04
CA TRP A 201 -1.49 7.60 -19.34
C TRP A 201 -1.80 9.10 -19.20
N ALA A 202 -2.55 9.47 -18.16
CA ALA A 202 -2.82 10.87 -17.82
C ALA A 202 -1.62 11.60 -17.17
N GLY A 203 -0.52 10.89 -16.86
CA GLY A 203 0.65 11.45 -16.16
C GLY A 203 0.40 11.73 -14.67
N ALA A 204 -0.54 11.02 -14.05
CA ALA A 204 -0.86 11.14 -12.64
C ALA A 204 -0.01 10.16 -11.80
N ASP A 205 1.30 10.30 -11.88
CA ASP A 205 2.27 9.32 -11.33
C ASP A 205 2.09 9.10 -9.82
N ASP A 206 1.83 10.15 -9.05
CA ASP A 206 1.61 10.04 -7.60
C ASP A 206 0.30 9.34 -7.25
N ALA A 207 -0.75 9.54 -8.05
CA ALA A 207 -2.02 8.82 -7.89
C ALA A 207 -1.84 7.33 -8.19
N VAL A 208 -1.08 7.00 -9.25
CA VAL A 208 -0.69 5.62 -9.55
C VAL A 208 0.08 5.01 -8.39
N TYR A 209 0.95 5.79 -7.75
CA TYR A 209 1.82 5.29 -6.71
C TYR A 209 1.14 5.11 -5.34
N TYR A 210 0.35 6.08 -4.87
CA TYR A 210 -0.20 6.10 -3.51
C TYR A 210 -1.63 5.59 -3.38
N SER A 211 -2.43 5.60 -4.46
CA SER A 211 -3.87 5.35 -4.31
C SER A 211 -4.18 3.86 -4.07
N LEU A 212 -5.16 3.59 -3.20
CA LEU A 212 -5.67 2.23 -3.02
C LEU A 212 -6.16 1.62 -4.36
N PRO A 213 -6.94 2.32 -5.21
CA PRO A 213 -7.42 1.74 -6.46
C PRO A 213 -6.33 1.24 -7.39
N THR A 214 -5.15 1.87 -7.44
CA THR A 214 -4.04 1.47 -8.32
C THR A 214 -3.10 0.45 -7.69
N ARG A 215 -3.19 0.26 -6.36
CA ARG A 215 -2.46 -0.74 -5.55
C ARG A 215 -3.27 -1.98 -5.17
N LEU A 216 -4.54 -1.95 -5.52
CA LEU A 216 -5.44 -3.07 -5.36
C LEU A 216 -5.03 -4.33 -6.16
N PRO A 217 -4.33 -4.27 -7.33
CA PRO A 217 -3.95 -5.46 -8.05
C PRO A 217 -3.02 -6.37 -7.25
N GLU A 218 -2.03 -5.80 -6.56
CA GLU A 218 -1.09 -6.55 -5.71
C GLU A 218 -1.84 -7.35 -4.64
N LEU A 219 -2.74 -6.69 -3.91
CA LEU A 219 -3.53 -7.29 -2.85
C LEU A 219 -4.50 -8.37 -3.39
N LEU A 220 -5.19 -8.08 -4.50
CA LEU A 220 -6.15 -9.03 -5.11
C LEU A 220 -5.44 -10.26 -5.70
N VAL A 221 -4.28 -10.10 -6.32
CA VAL A 221 -3.45 -11.24 -6.77
C VAL A 221 -3.11 -12.12 -5.58
N GLY A 222 -2.70 -11.53 -4.46
CA GLY A 222 -2.47 -12.26 -3.21
C GLY A 222 -3.69 -13.07 -2.76
N VAL A 223 -4.87 -12.45 -2.71
CA VAL A 223 -6.13 -13.12 -2.32
C VAL A 223 -6.48 -14.27 -3.28
N LEU A 224 -6.33 -14.06 -4.58
CA LEU A 224 -6.58 -15.10 -5.58
C LEU A 224 -5.61 -16.27 -5.43
N LEU A 225 -4.32 -16.00 -5.19
CA LEU A 225 -3.33 -17.03 -4.90
C LEU A 225 -3.71 -17.82 -3.64
N ALA A 226 -4.12 -17.14 -2.57
CA ALA A 226 -4.56 -17.81 -1.35
C ALA A 226 -5.76 -18.73 -1.61
N ARG A 227 -6.77 -18.29 -2.36
CA ARG A 227 -7.93 -19.13 -2.71
C ARG A 227 -7.56 -20.38 -3.52
N ARG A 228 -6.52 -20.31 -4.34
CA ARG A 228 -6.09 -21.42 -5.22
C ARG A 228 -5.13 -22.38 -4.52
N LEU A 229 -4.27 -21.86 -3.65
CA LEU A 229 -3.15 -22.59 -3.05
C LEU A 229 -3.40 -22.99 -1.59
N ALA A 230 -4.21 -22.26 -0.84
CA ALA A 230 -4.51 -22.61 0.55
C ALA A 230 -5.31 -23.93 0.57
N PRO A 231 -4.84 -24.96 1.30
CA PRO A 231 -5.57 -26.20 1.40
C PRO A 231 -6.91 -25.94 2.11
N PRO A 232 -8.04 -26.45 1.58
CA PRO A 232 -9.29 -26.42 2.33
C PRO A 232 -9.10 -27.19 3.63
N ALA A 233 -9.72 -26.73 4.71
CA ALA A 233 -9.65 -27.39 6.02
C ALA A 233 -10.13 -28.86 5.98
N LEU A 234 -10.83 -29.27 4.92
CA LEU A 234 -11.37 -30.61 4.71
C LEU A 234 -10.83 -31.25 3.40
N GLY A 235 -9.69 -31.95 3.51
CA GLY A 235 -9.43 -33.29 2.93
C GLY A 235 -9.53 -33.62 1.43
N GLY A 236 -9.92 -32.73 0.51
CA GLY A 236 -10.19 -33.11 -0.90
C GLY A 236 -9.03 -32.95 -1.89
N ARG A 237 -7.93 -33.73 -1.78
CA ARG A 237 -6.68 -33.47 -2.53
C ARG A 237 -6.73 -33.69 -4.07
N ARG A 238 -7.54 -34.62 -4.60
CA ARG A 238 -7.53 -34.99 -6.04
C ARG A 238 -8.53 -34.23 -6.93
N LEU A 239 -9.79 -34.06 -6.50
CA LEU A 239 -10.81 -33.34 -7.29
C LEU A 239 -10.55 -31.83 -7.37
N ALA A 240 -9.96 -31.26 -6.32
CA ALA A 240 -9.54 -29.88 -6.31
C ALA A 240 -8.39 -29.60 -7.31
N ALA A 241 -7.57 -30.60 -7.68
CA ALA A 241 -6.45 -30.42 -8.60
C ALA A 241 -6.89 -30.15 -10.04
N VAL A 242 -7.90 -30.89 -10.52
CA VAL A 242 -8.43 -30.75 -11.88
C VAL A 242 -9.25 -29.46 -12.04
N ALA A 243 -10.03 -29.08 -11.01
CA ALA A 243 -10.75 -27.80 -10.99
C ALA A 243 -9.80 -26.59 -10.91
N ARG A 244 -8.69 -26.70 -10.15
CA ARG A 244 -7.63 -25.68 -10.11
C ARG A 244 -6.95 -25.46 -11.47
N HIS A 245 -6.81 -26.52 -12.27
CA HIS A 245 -6.14 -26.43 -13.56
C HIS A 245 -6.97 -25.67 -14.61
N ARG A 246 -8.29 -25.94 -14.69
CA ARG A 246 -9.19 -25.28 -15.66
C ARG A 246 -9.42 -23.80 -15.36
N VAL A 247 -9.51 -23.43 -14.08
CA VAL A 247 -9.63 -22.02 -13.69
C VAL A 247 -8.29 -21.28 -13.79
N GLY A 248 -7.16 -21.98 -13.61
CA GLY A 248 -5.83 -21.45 -13.91
C GLY A 248 -5.67 -21.09 -15.38
N VAL A 249 -6.14 -21.94 -16.30
CA VAL A 249 -6.12 -21.66 -17.75
C VAL A 249 -7.00 -20.46 -18.09
N ALA A 250 -8.21 -20.37 -17.52
CA ALA A 250 -9.09 -19.20 -17.72
C ALA A 250 -8.48 -17.91 -17.16
N GLY A 251 -7.78 -17.98 -16.03
CA GLY A 251 -7.04 -16.86 -15.44
C GLY A 251 -5.85 -16.42 -16.30
N VAL A 252 -5.11 -17.38 -16.87
CA VAL A 252 -4.01 -17.10 -17.82
C VAL A 252 -4.55 -16.47 -19.10
N VAL A 253 -5.67 -16.98 -19.65
CA VAL A 253 -6.34 -16.38 -20.81
C VAL A 253 -6.80 -14.95 -20.50
N GLY A 254 -7.35 -14.71 -19.30
CA GLY A 254 -7.71 -13.37 -18.84
C GLY A 254 -6.50 -12.43 -18.72
N LEU A 255 -5.37 -12.92 -18.21
CA LEU A 255 -4.12 -12.15 -18.11
C LEU A 255 -3.52 -11.83 -19.49
N VAL A 256 -3.57 -12.80 -20.42
CA VAL A 256 -3.10 -12.63 -21.80
C VAL A 256 -4.00 -11.64 -22.56
N ALA A 257 -5.32 -11.74 -22.39
CA ALA A 257 -6.27 -10.79 -22.96
C ALA A 257 -6.06 -9.36 -22.41
N LEU A 258 -5.79 -9.25 -21.11
CA LEU A 258 -5.44 -7.97 -20.48
C LEU A 258 -4.12 -7.42 -21.03
N GLY A 259 -3.08 -8.25 -21.13
CA GLY A 259 -1.80 -7.87 -21.74
C GLY A 259 -1.96 -7.40 -23.19
N ALA A 260 -2.80 -8.09 -23.97
CA ALA A 260 -3.13 -7.69 -25.33
C ALA A 260 -3.87 -6.34 -25.37
N ALA A 261 -4.82 -6.11 -24.47
CA ALA A 261 -5.50 -4.83 -24.34
C ALA A 261 -4.53 -3.69 -23.98
N VAL A 262 -3.56 -3.93 -23.09
CA VAL A 262 -2.51 -2.96 -22.76
C VAL A 262 -1.65 -2.63 -23.98
N VAL A 263 -1.20 -3.65 -24.71
CA VAL A 263 -0.40 -3.45 -25.94
C VAL A 263 -1.19 -2.63 -26.96
N LEU A 264 -2.48 -2.92 -27.14
CA LEU A 264 -3.35 -2.16 -28.03
C LEU A 264 -3.51 -0.70 -27.60
N VAL A 265 -3.69 -0.43 -26.30
CA VAL A 265 -3.77 0.94 -25.76
C VAL A 265 -2.45 1.69 -25.97
N VAL A 266 -1.30 1.05 -25.73
CA VAL A 266 0.02 1.65 -25.95
C VAL A 266 0.27 1.94 -27.43
N LEU A 267 -0.08 1.01 -28.32
CA LEU A 267 0.04 1.18 -29.76
C LEU A 267 -0.90 2.28 -30.27
N ALA A 268 -2.13 2.34 -29.78
CA ALA A 268 -3.08 3.41 -30.09
C ALA A 268 -2.56 4.78 -29.62
N ALA A 269 -2.00 4.84 -28.41
CA ALA A 269 -1.40 6.07 -27.86
C ALA A 269 -0.17 6.54 -28.66
N ARG A 270 0.57 5.64 -29.31
CA ARG A 270 1.68 5.96 -30.21
C ARG A 270 1.22 6.50 -31.57
N ARG A 271 0.00 6.17 -31.99
CA ARG A 271 -0.61 6.66 -33.25
C ARG A 271 -1.26 8.04 -33.14
N LEU A 272 -1.41 8.58 -31.93
CA LEU A 272 -1.93 9.93 -31.73
C LEU A 272 -0.88 10.99 -32.12
N PRO A 273 -1.19 11.93 -33.04
CA PRO A 273 -0.26 12.95 -33.47
C PRO A 273 0.19 13.85 -32.30
N ALA A 274 1.47 14.26 -32.33
CA ALA A 274 2.18 14.91 -31.24
C ALA A 274 1.56 16.23 -30.72
N GLY A 275 0.60 16.82 -31.45
CA GLY A 275 -0.04 18.09 -31.11
C GLY A 275 -0.85 18.11 -29.80
N ARG A 276 -1.18 16.95 -29.20
CA ARG A 276 -1.88 16.88 -27.90
C ARG A 276 -0.97 16.62 -26.69
N ARG A 277 0.28 16.18 -26.89
CA ARG A 277 1.21 15.89 -25.79
C ARG A 277 1.82 17.15 -25.15
N GLY A 278 1.76 18.29 -25.85
CA GLY A 278 2.37 19.57 -25.41
C GLY A 278 1.51 20.46 -24.51
N ARG A 279 0.19 20.20 -24.34
CA ARG A 279 -0.67 21.12 -23.55
C ARG A 279 -0.63 20.90 -22.03
N HIS A 280 -0.16 19.76 -21.55
CA HIS A 280 -0.13 19.45 -20.12
C HIS A 280 1.22 19.62 -19.42
N ARG A 281 2.34 19.73 -20.17
CA ARG A 281 3.67 20.04 -19.59
C ARG A 281 3.88 21.51 -19.22
N GLY A 282 2.92 22.39 -19.52
CA GLY A 282 3.05 23.85 -19.37
C GLY A 282 2.20 24.51 -18.28
N ARG A 283 1.57 23.73 -17.38
CA ARG A 283 0.80 24.30 -16.25
C ARG A 283 1.45 24.03 -14.90
N GLY A 284 2.78 24.10 -14.84
CA GLY A 284 3.38 24.78 -13.70
C GLY A 284 2.82 26.20 -13.72
N ARG A 285 1.93 26.53 -12.78
CA ARG A 285 1.54 27.92 -12.56
C ARG A 285 2.81 28.66 -12.13
N ALA A 286 3.54 29.19 -13.10
CA ALA A 286 4.41 30.32 -12.88
C ALA A 286 3.50 31.40 -12.31
N ARG A 287 3.56 31.59 -10.98
CA ARG A 287 3.03 32.79 -10.35
C ARG A 287 3.68 33.93 -11.11
N ARG A 288 2.90 34.69 -11.89
CA ARG A 288 3.36 35.98 -12.40
C ARG A 288 3.83 36.76 -11.17
N PRO A 289 5.06 37.30 -11.15
CA PRO A 289 5.39 38.27 -10.12
C PRO A 289 4.34 39.39 -10.20
N PRO A 290 3.88 39.92 -9.05
CA PRO A 290 2.95 41.05 -9.06
C PRO A 290 3.55 42.16 -9.93
N ARG A 291 2.77 42.66 -10.89
CA ARG A 291 3.15 43.81 -11.70
C ARG A 291 3.59 44.92 -10.73
N ALA A 292 4.83 45.37 -10.85
CA ALA A 292 5.30 46.55 -10.16
C ALA A 292 4.32 47.70 -10.48
N ARG A 293 3.75 48.31 -9.43
CA ARG A 293 3.01 49.55 -9.58
C ARG A 293 3.96 50.59 -10.20
N PRO A 294 3.52 51.40 -11.17
CA PRO A 294 4.34 52.50 -11.66
C PRO A 294 4.70 53.42 -10.49
N SER A 295 5.98 53.77 -10.39
CA SER A 295 6.48 54.72 -9.39
C SER A 295 5.73 56.06 -9.51
N PRO A 296 5.34 56.69 -8.39
CA PRO A 296 4.79 58.05 -8.44
C PRO A 296 5.84 59.03 -8.99
N PRO A 297 5.41 60.12 -9.66
CA PRO A 297 6.33 61.14 -10.16
C PRO A 297 7.14 61.77 -9.01
N PRO A 298 8.36 62.26 -9.28
CA PRO A 298 9.20 62.87 -8.25
C PRO A 298 8.51 64.10 -7.65
N ALA A 299 8.50 64.18 -6.33
CA ALA A 299 8.04 65.36 -5.60
C ALA A 299 8.92 66.57 -5.94
N PRO A 300 8.35 67.79 -6.04
CA PRO A 300 9.14 69.00 -6.24
C PRO A 300 10.15 69.19 -5.11
N ALA A 301 11.36 69.63 -5.47
CA ALA A 301 12.48 69.84 -4.58
C ALA A 301 12.10 70.72 -3.38
N ALA A 302 11.94 70.10 -2.21
CA ALA A 302 11.85 70.81 -0.95
C ALA A 302 13.20 71.48 -0.67
N GLN A 303 13.22 72.81 -0.72
CA GLN A 303 14.34 73.64 -0.28
C GLN A 303 14.79 73.19 1.11
N ARG A 304 16.05 72.74 1.20
CA ARG A 304 16.73 72.46 2.46
C ARG A 304 16.74 73.74 3.30
N ARG A 305 15.86 73.83 4.30
CA ARG A 305 16.07 74.74 5.42
C ARG A 305 17.19 74.19 6.31
N PRO A 306 18.21 74.98 6.67
CA PRO A 306 19.31 74.51 7.49
C PRO A 306 18.82 74.18 8.91
N ARG A 307 19.18 72.97 9.38
CA ARG A 307 18.98 72.51 10.76
C ARG A 307 19.79 73.41 11.70
N ARG A 308 19.11 74.14 12.58
CA ARG A 308 19.73 74.77 13.75
C ARG A 308 20.09 73.66 14.76
N THR A 309 21.39 73.44 14.91
CA THR A 309 21.99 72.77 16.06
C THR A 309 21.93 73.70 17.26
N TRP A 310 21.38 73.23 18.39
CA TRP A 310 21.72 73.76 19.71
C TRP A 310 21.79 72.59 20.69
N ALA A 311 22.95 72.49 21.34
CA ALA A 311 23.30 71.52 22.36
C ALA A 311 23.47 72.25 23.71
N TRP A 312 23.26 71.48 24.79
CA TRP A 312 23.48 71.79 26.23
C TRP A 312 22.45 72.76 26.84
N ARG A 313 21.82 72.51 28.00
CA ARG A 313 22.19 71.78 29.22
C ARG A 313 21.00 70.99 29.78
#